data_AF-A0A0J8FBH4-F1
#
_entry.id   AF-A0A0J8FBH4-F1
#
_cell.length_a   1.000
_cell.length_b   1.000
_cell.length_c   1.000
_cell.angle_alpha   90.00
_cell.angle_beta   90.00
_cell.angle_gamma   90.00
#
_symmetry.space_group_name_H-M   'P 1'
#
loop_
_entity.id
_entity.type
_entity.pdbx_description
1 polymer ?
#
loop_
_entity_poly.entity_id
_entity_poly.type
_entity_poly.pdbx_seq_one_letter_code
_entity_poly.pdbx_strand_id
1 'polypeptide(L)'
;MDPVLLRFRHHQTDHVPVVLQWTSDHGPRRKLTIEQTDTGWLRTEFVWNGRDWIDTGSEPITLQSVYAPEHDDSNPTPDTLQTRLGTTNTLWSTGDPHVLEFSAPNTPTIAPTDPPRYYDDQTNTSRPTTIDDLTELVRKYGLPAARPLEDTPYTRADFLGGDYDA
;
A
#
# COMPACT_ATOMS: atom_id res chain seq x y z
N MET A 1 -11.58 -12.76 -19.92
CA MET A 1 -11.29 -11.75 -18.90
C MET A 1 -12.63 -11.22 -18.45
N ASP A 2 -13.11 -11.73 -17.31
CA ASP A 2 -14.47 -11.59 -16.82
C ASP A 2 -14.59 -10.32 -15.95
N PRO A 3 -15.42 -9.33 -16.32
CA PRO A 3 -15.64 -8.15 -15.51
C PRO A 3 -16.70 -8.46 -14.44
N VAL A 4 -16.26 -8.59 -13.18
CA VAL A 4 -17.15 -8.52 -12.02
C VAL A 4 -17.79 -7.13 -12.01
N LEU A 5 -19.02 -7.06 -12.53
CA LEU A 5 -19.87 -5.89 -12.53
C LEU A 5 -20.31 -5.58 -11.09
N LEU A 6 -19.62 -4.64 -10.44
CA LEU A 6 -20.15 -3.89 -9.31
C LEU A 6 -21.43 -3.15 -9.77
N ARG A 7 -22.60 -3.66 -9.43
CA ARG A 7 -23.85 -2.88 -9.47
C ARG A 7 -24.13 -2.33 -8.07
N PHE A 8 -23.54 -1.19 -7.75
CA PHE A 8 -24.06 -0.32 -6.69
C PHE A 8 -25.26 0.45 -7.26
N ARG A 9 -26.47 -0.05 -7.07
CA ARG A 9 -27.70 0.72 -7.28
C ARG A 9 -28.26 1.14 -5.93
N HIS A 10 -28.25 2.45 -5.74
CA HIS A 10 -28.97 3.21 -4.71
C HIS A 10 -30.43 2.72 -4.60
N HIS A 11 -30.83 2.18 -3.44
CA HIS A 11 -32.20 2.19 -2.91
C HIS A 11 -32.11 2.07 -1.37
N GLN A 12 -32.74 3.03 -0.68
CA GLN A 12 -32.86 3.08 0.77
C GLN A 12 -33.75 1.95 1.31
N THR A 13 -33.44 1.53 2.54
CA THR A 13 -34.28 0.76 3.50
C THR A 13 -34.57 -0.71 3.22
N ASP A 14 -33.51 -1.50 3.09
CA ASP A 14 -33.37 -2.81 3.75
C ASP A 14 -31.87 -2.96 4.05
N HIS A 15 -31.47 -3.41 5.23
CA HIS A 15 -30.05 -3.60 5.54
C HIS A 15 -29.56 -4.85 4.80
N VAL A 16 -29.32 -4.70 3.49
CA VAL A 16 -28.90 -5.79 2.62
C VAL A 16 -27.50 -6.23 3.07
N PRO A 17 -27.31 -7.51 3.46
CA PRO A 17 -26.01 -7.98 3.90
C PRO A 17 -25.00 -7.90 2.76
N VAL A 18 -23.76 -7.53 3.07
CA VAL A 18 -22.66 -7.66 2.13
C VAL A 18 -22.28 -9.13 2.07
N VAL A 19 -22.31 -9.73 0.89
CA VAL A 19 -22.02 -11.16 0.69
C VAL A 19 -20.82 -11.32 -0.22
N LEU A 20 -19.78 -11.99 0.27
CA LEU A 20 -18.61 -12.39 -0.50
C LEU A 20 -18.63 -13.91 -0.66
N GLN A 21 -18.40 -14.42 -1.87
CA GLN A 21 -18.30 -15.85 -2.14
C GLN A 21 -17.08 -16.14 -2.99
N TRP A 22 -16.36 -17.20 -2.66
CA TRP A 22 -15.18 -17.62 -3.42
C TRP A 22 -15.02 -19.14 -3.41
N THR A 23 -14.23 -19.63 -4.37
CA THR A 23 -13.80 -21.04 -4.43
C THR A 23 -12.34 -21.06 -3.99
N SER A 24 -12.00 -21.92 -3.02
CA SER A 24 -10.61 -22.12 -2.60
C SER A 24 -9.93 -23.08 -3.58
N ASP A 25 -8.65 -22.84 -3.91
CA ASP A 25 -7.87 -23.68 -4.83
C ASP A 25 -7.77 -25.14 -4.35
N HIS A 26 -7.84 -25.36 -3.03
CA HIS A 26 -7.70 -26.67 -2.40
C HIS A 26 -8.78 -26.95 -1.35
N GLY A 27 -10.03 -26.50 -1.57
CA GLY A 27 -11.09 -26.73 -0.61
C GLY A 27 -12.51 -26.41 -1.07
N PRO A 28 -13.50 -26.62 -0.20
CA PRO A 28 -14.90 -26.30 -0.50
C PRO A 28 -15.09 -24.79 -0.72
N ARG A 29 -16.13 -24.42 -1.47
CA ARG A 29 -16.53 -23.03 -1.65
C ARG A 29 -16.81 -22.38 -0.29
N ARG A 30 -16.50 -21.09 -0.21
CA ARG A 30 -16.62 -20.29 1.00
C ARG A 30 -17.55 -19.11 0.74
N LYS A 31 -18.24 -18.69 1.79
CA LYS A 31 -19.10 -17.51 1.79
C LYS A 31 -18.86 -16.74 3.07
N LEU A 32 -18.82 -15.41 2.98
CA LEU A 32 -18.78 -14.49 4.10
C LEU A 32 -20.02 -13.60 3.99
N THR A 33 -20.72 -13.39 5.10
CA THR A 33 -21.73 -12.34 5.22
C THR A 33 -21.30 -11.31 6.23
N ILE A 34 -21.52 -10.04 5.91
CA ILE A 34 -21.39 -8.93 6.84
C ILE A 34 -22.76 -8.27 6.89
N GLU A 35 -23.38 -8.32 8.06
CA GLU A 35 -24.74 -7.82 8.26
C GLU A 35 -24.79 -6.90 9.48
N GLN A 36 -25.68 -5.92 9.39
CA GLN A 36 -25.95 -5.02 10.50
C GLN A 36 -26.98 -5.67 11.43
N THR A 37 -26.64 -5.76 12.70
CA THR A 37 -27.47 -6.25 13.81
C THR A 37 -27.82 -5.10 14.74
N ASP A 38 -28.70 -5.34 15.72
CA ASP A 38 -29.05 -4.35 16.74
C ASP A 38 -27.85 -3.89 17.58
N THR A 39 -26.80 -4.71 17.67
CA THR A 39 -25.61 -4.46 18.50
C THR A 39 -24.39 -3.97 17.72
N GLY A 40 -24.51 -3.80 16.41
CA GLY A 40 -23.40 -3.47 15.52
C GLY A 40 -23.29 -4.41 14.33
N TRP A 41 -22.11 -4.59 13.78
CA TRP A 41 -21.90 -5.42 12.60
C TRP A 41 -21.43 -6.83 12.97
N LEU A 42 -22.00 -7.84 12.32
CA LEU A 42 -21.62 -9.23 12.51
C LEU A 42 -21.01 -9.79 11.22
N ARG A 43 -19.86 -10.44 11.35
CA ARG A 43 -19.20 -11.20 10.29
C ARG A 43 -19.50 -12.68 10.51
N THR A 44 -20.06 -13.35 9.52
CA THR A 44 -20.31 -14.80 9.56
C THR A 44 -19.65 -15.51 8.38
N GLU A 45 -18.93 -16.58 8.68
CA GLU A 45 -18.27 -17.44 7.71
C GLU A 45 -19.07 -18.71 7.45
N PHE A 46 -19.13 -19.12 6.19
CA PHE A 46 -19.80 -20.35 5.78
C PHE A 46 -18.93 -21.19 4.84
N VAL A 47 -19.16 -22.49 4.88
CA VAL A 47 -18.55 -23.49 4.01
C VAL A 47 -19.62 -24.28 3.27
N TRP A 48 -19.44 -24.46 1.97
CA TRP A 48 -20.31 -25.31 1.16
C TRP A 48 -19.98 -26.78 1.40
N ASN A 49 -20.94 -27.56 1.87
CA ASN A 49 -20.73 -29.00 2.12
C ASN A 49 -21.16 -29.91 0.94
N GLY A 50 -21.54 -29.33 -0.20
CA GLY A 50 -22.08 -30.06 -1.34
C GLY A 50 -23.61 -29.97 -1.49
N ARG A 51 -24.31 -29.53 -0.44
CA ARG A 51 -25.79 -29.37 -0.43
C ARG A 51 -26.22 -28.01 0.10
N ASP A 52 -25.62 -27.58 1.20
CA ASP A 52 -26.01 -26.39 1.95
C ASP A 52 -24.76 -25.58 2.37
N TRP A 53 -24.98 -24.31 2.68
CA TRP A 53 -23.99 -23.47 3.34
C TRP A 53 -24.03 -23.72 4.84
N ILE A 54 -22.93 -24.19 5.40
CA ILE A 54 -22.78 -24.46 6.83
C ILE A 54 -22.07 -23.28 7.48
N ASP A 55 -22.69 -22.67 8.49
CA ASP A 55 -22.04 -21.68 9.34
C ASP A 55 -20.88 -22.33 10.08
N THR A 56 -19.70 -21.73 9.97
CA THR A 56 -18.46 -22.21 10.60
C THR A 56 -17.91 -21.25 11.64
N GLY A 57 -18.53 -20.08 11.82
CA GLY A 57 -18.07 -19.09 12.78
C GLY A 57 -18.72 -17.74 12.53
N SER A 58 -19.08 -17.07 13.62
CA SER A 58 -19.56 -15.70 13.63
C SER A 58 -18.74 -14.88 14.63
N GLU A 59 -18.35 -13.68 14.23
CA GLU A 59 -17.59 -12.75 15.07
C GLU A 59 -18.15 -11.33 14.94
N PRO A 60 -18.35 -10.60 16.06
CA PRO A 60 -18.70 -9.19 16.00
C PRO A 60 -17.53 -8.40 15.40
N ILE A 61 -17.82 -7.53 14.45
CA ILE A 61 -16.82 -6.60 13.90
C ILE A 61 -16.64 -5.50 14.93
N THR A 62 -15.59 -5.62 15.74
CA THR A 62 -15.22 -4.65 16.80
C THR A 62 -14.34 -3.51 16.28
N LEU A 63 -13.69 -3.71 15.13
CA LEU A 63 -12.82 -2.74 14.47
C LEU A 63 -13.35 -2.47 13.06
N GLN A 64 -13.88 -1.26 12.85
CA GLN A 64 -14.24 -0.77 11.52
C GLN A 64 -12.96 -0.38 10.78
N SER A 65 -12.59 -1.14 9.75
CA SER A 65 -11.37 -0.91 8.97
C SER A 65 -11.53 0.13 7.84
N VAL A 66 -12.75 0.59 7.56
CA VAL A 66 -13.02 1.64 6.56
C VAL A 66 -13.99 2.67 7.15
N TYR A 67 -13.49 3.88 7.38
CA TYR A 67 -14.31 5.05 7.73
C TYR A 67 -14.83 5.73 6.45
N ALA A 68 -16.13 6.02 6.39
CA ALA A 68 -16.65 7.14 5.61
C ALA A 68 -16.78 8.30 6.61
N PRO A 69 -16.01 9.40 6.49
CA PRO A 69 -15.75 10.24 7.65
C PRO A 69 -16.92 11.19 7.95
N GLU A 70 -17.39 11.15 9.20
CA GLU A 70 -17.94 12.31 9.92
C GLU A 70 -16.96 12.82 11.02
N HIS A 71 -15.79 12.20 11.17
CA HIS A 71 -14.73 12.58 12.13
C HIS A 71 -13.32 12.45 11.53
N ASP A 72 -12.33 13.12 12.16
CA ASP A 72 -10.93 13.13 11.74
C ASP A 72 -10.35 11.71 11.65
N ASP A 73 -9.79 11.41 10.48
CA ASP A 73 -9.23 10.10 10.13
C ASP A 73 -7.98 9.80 10.96
N SER A 74 -8.11 8.93 11.96
CA SER A 74 -6.99 8.48 12.79
C SER A 74 -6.00 7.57 12.05
N ASN A 75 -6.30 7.17 10.81
CA ASN A 75 -5.45 6.32 9.98
C ASN A 75 -5.53 6.77 8.50
N PRO A 76 -4.95 7.95 8.17
CA PRO A 76 -5.06 8.53 6.84
C PRO A 76 -4.54 7.58 5.77
N THR A 77 -5.12 7.67 4.58
CA THR A 77 -4.58 6.98 3.40
C THR A 77 -3.09 7.34 3.25
N PRO A 78 -2.17 6.35 3.24
CA PRO A 78 -0.75 6.62 3.14
C PRO A 78 -0.38 7.37 1.86
N ASP A 79 0.65 8.21 1.92
CA ASP A 79 1.17 8.92 0.74
C ASP A 79 1.52 7.96 -0.40
N THR A 80 1.35 8.45 -1.63
CA THR A 80 1.82 7.73 -2.82
C THR A 80 3.34 7.88 -2.98
N LEU A 81 3.96 6.95 -3.73
CA LEU A 81 5.37 7.05 -4.12
C LEU A 81 5.66 8.36 -4.88
N GLN A 82 4.74 8.78 -5.77
CA GLN A 82 4.84 10.04 -6.51
C GLN A 82 4.79 11.24 -5.57
N THR A 83 3.89 11.25 -4.59
CA THR A 83 3.81 12.31 -3.56
C THR A 83 5.10 12.40 -2.77
N ARG A 84 5.66 11.26 -2.34
CA ARG A 84 6.95 11.20 -1.61
C ARG A 84 8.10 11.73 -2.45
N LEU A 85 8.23 11.29 -3.70
CA LEU A 85 9.28 11.76 -4.61
C LEU A 85 9.16 13.26 -4.87
N GLY A 86 7.96 13.78 -5.16
CA GLY A 86 7.75 15.20 -5.42
C GLY A 86 8.07 16.09 -4.22
N THR A 87 7.62 15.68 -3.03
CA THR A 87 7.92 16.41 -1.78
C THR A 87 9.42 16.42 -1.51
N THR A 88 10.07 15.26 -1.64
CA THR A 88 11.50 15.13 -1.36
C THR A 88 12.36 15.83 -2.42
N ASN A 89 11.92 15.88 -3.68
CA ASN A 89 12.59 16.65 -4.74
C ASN A 89 12.60 18.15 -4.44
N THR A 90 11.47 18.66 -3.93
CA THR A 90 11.38 20.06 -3.48
C THR A 90 12.42 20.35 -2.40
N LEU A 91 12.52 19.48 -1.39
CA LEU A 91 13.51 19.58 -0.32
C LEU A 91 14.95 19.42 -0.84
N TRP A 92 15.18 18.48 -1.77
CA TRP A 92 16.46 18.26 -2.43
C TRP A 92 17.00 19.52 -3.12
N SER A 93 16.13 20.35 -3.69
CA SER A 93 16.48 21.61 -4.34
C SER A 93 16.72 22.77 -3.36
N THR A 94 16.38 22.60 -2.08
CA THR A 94 16.56 23.63 -1.03
C THR A 94 17.89 23.47 -0.29
N GLY A 95 18.14 24.28 0.76
CA GLY A 95 19.32 24.11 1.62
C GLY A 95 19.30 22.85 2.51
N ASP A 96 18.16 22.15 2.59
CA ASP A 96 17.92 21.01 3.47
C ASP A 96 17.52 19.76 2.66
N PRO A 97 18.46 19.15 1.91
CA PRO A 97 18.18 18.03 1.04
C PRO A 97 17.74 16.80 1.83
N HIS A 98 16.75 16.10 1.30
CA HIS A 98 16.28 14.83 1.83
C HIS A 98 16.44 13.72 0.79
N VAL A 99 16.64 12.49 1.27
CA VAL A 99 16.65 11.25 0.47
C VAL A 99 15.55 10.31 0.94
N LEU A 100 15.23 9.30 0.14
CA LEU A 100 14.30 8.24 0.55
C LEU A 100 15.07 6.96 0.89
N GLU A 101 14.81 6.39 2.06
CA GLU A 101 15.38 5.12 2.52
C GLU A 101 14.25 4.13 2.85
N PHE A 102 14.45 2.86 2.47
CA PHE A 102 13.58 1.79 2.96
C PHE A 102 14.04 1.34 4.35
N SER A 103 13.12 0.90 5.19
CA SER A 103 13.44 0.41 6.54
C SER A 103 14.18 -0.95 6.56
N ALA A 104 14.38 -1.58 5.40
CA ALA A 104 15.07 -2.86 5.29
C ALA A 104 16.58 -2.66 5.07
N PRO A 105 17.44 -3.52 5.62
CA PRO A 105 18.88 -3.44 5.39
C PRO A 105 19.24 -3.79 3.93
N ASN A 106 20.39 -3.28 3.46
CA ASN A 106 20.91 -3.52 2.10
C ASN A 106 19.95 -3.09 0.98
N THR A 107 19.13 -2.07 1.22
CA THR A 107 18.32 -1.43 0.18
C THR A 107 19.00 -0.16 -0.32
N PRO A 108 18.86 0.16 -1.61
CA PRO A 108 19.43 1.39 -2.15
C PRO A 108 18.80 2.62 -1.50
N THR A 109 19.60 3.67 -1.34
CA THR A 109 19.12 5.00 -0.96
C THR A 109 18.72 5.75 -2.23
N ILE A 110 17.62 6.51 -2.20
CA ILE A 110 17.09 7.18 -3.38
C ILE A 110 17.25 8.69 -3.24
N ALA A 111 17.94 9.31 -4.20
CA ALA A 111 17.84 10.75 -4.42
C ALA A 111 16.61 11.06 -5.29
N PRO A 112 15.75 12.00 -4.87
CA PRO A 112 14.55 12.39 -5.59
C PRO A 112 14.88 13.39 -6.72
N THR A 113 15.89 13.09 -7.54
CA THR A 113 16.23 13.88 -8.74
C THR A 113 15.23 13.61 -9.86
N ASP A 114 15.32 14.33 -10.97
CA ASP A 114 14.59 14.03 -12.20
C ASP A 114 15.58 13.66 -13.32
N PRO A 115 15.70 12.37 -13.71
CA PRO A 115 15.02 11.20 -13.14
C PRO A 115 15.53 10.83 -11.72
N PRO A 116 14.77 10.07 -10.91
CA PRO A 116 15.24 9.61 -9.60
C PRO A 116 16.49 8.74 -9.75
N ARG A 117 17.35 8.72 -8.73
CA ARG A 117 18.58 7.93 -8.74
C ARG A 117 18.72 7.07 -7.50
N TYR A 118 19.12 5.82 -7.69
CA TYR A 118 19.62 5.00 -6.60
C TYR A 118 21.08 5.32 -6.32
N TYR A 119 21.46 5.19 -5.07
CA TYR A 119 22.83 4.97 -4.64
C TYR A 119 22.92 3.57 -4.02
N ASP A 120 23.82 2.77 -4.56
CA ASP A 120 24.15 1.44 -4.06
C ASP A 120 25.46 1.55 -3.28
N ASP A 121 25.39 1.32 -1.98
CA ASP A 121 26.50 1.47 -1.03
C ASP A 121 27.57 0.38 -1.20
N GLN A 122 27.17 -0.81 -1.67
CA GLN A 122 28.08 -1.93 -1.90
C GLN A 122 28.99 -1.67 -3.09
N THR A 123 28.44 -1.05 -4.12
CA THR A 123 29.18 -0.75 -5.36
C THR A 123 29.69 0.69 -5.41
N ASN A 124 29.25 1.55 -4.49
CA ASN A 124 29.56 2.98 -4.45
C ASN A 124 29.22 3.68 -5.77
N THR A 125 28.10 3.28 -6.39
CA THR A 125 27.63 3.80 -7.68
C THR A 125 26.24 4.39 -7.58
N SER A 126 26.03 5.50 -8.30
CA SER A 126 24.70 6.04 -8.52
C SER A 126 24.20 5.76 -9.93
N ARG A 127 22.96 5.32 -10.04
CA ARG A 127 22.29 5.09 -11.33
C ARG A 127 20.88 5.67 -11.38
N PRO A 128 20.44 6.21 -12.53
CA PRO A 128 19.03 6.52 -12.76
C PRO A 128 18.13 5.32 -12.55
N THR A 129 16.90 5.57 -12.11
CA THR A 129 15.87 4.55 -11.95
C THR A 129 14.52 5.06 -12.42
N THR A 130 13.60 4.13 -12.66
CA THR A 130 12.24 4.41 -13.09
C THR A 130 11.26 4.29 -11.92
N ILE A 131 10.08 4.89 -12.08
CA ILE A 131 8.98 4.71 -11.12
C ILE A 131 8.54 3.24 -11.03
N ASP A 132 8.64 2.48 -12.12
CA ASP A 132 8.28 1.06 -12.14
C ASP A 132 9.23 0.24 -11.27
N ASP A 133 10.55 0.44 -11.39
CA ASP A 133 11.55 -0.22 -10.53
C ASP A 133 11.31 0.12 -9.04
N LEU A 134 11.06 1.39 -8.74
CA LEU A 134 10.76 1.86 -7.39
C LEU A 134 9.46 1.21 -6.86
N THR A 135 8.47 1.03 -7.72
CA THR A 135 7.20 0.38 -7.37
C THR A 135 7.42 -1.09 -7.00
N GLU A 136 8.33 -1.80 -7.68
CA GLU A 136 8.70 -3.16 -7.30
C GLU A 136 9.35 -3.22 -5.90
N LEU A 137 10.24 -2.27 -5.59
CA LEU A 137 10.83 -2.15 -4.26
C LEU A 137 9.78 -1.82 -3.19
N VAL A 138 8.83 -0.92 -3.48
CA VAL A 138 7.73 -0.59 -2.57
C VAL A 138 6.85 -1.80 -2.27
N ARG A 139 6.57 -2.65 -3.28
CA ARG A 139 5.83 -3.90 -3.08
C ARG A 139 6.56 -4.86 -2.14
N LYS A 140 7.89 -4.84 -2.15
CA LYS A 140 8.73 -5.75 -1.36
C LYS A 140 9.02 -5.24 0.05
N TYR A 141 9.23 -3.93 0.22
CA TYR A 141 9.75 -3.34 1.45
C TYR A 141 8.86 -2.25 2.06
N GLY A 142 7.73 -1.91 1.43
CA GLY A 142 6.87 -0.81 1.83
C GLY A 142 7.34 0.54 1.27
N LEU A 143 6.59 1.60 1.59
CA LEU A 143 6.91 2.96 1.13
C LEU A 143 8.19 3.46 1.85
N PRO A 144 9.19 3.98 1.12
CA PRO A 144 10.38 4.50 1.76
C PRO A 144 10.08 5.81 2.49
N ALA A 145 10.81 6.05 3.58
CA ALA A 145 10.68 7.25 4.39
C ALA A 145 11.64 8.34 3.90
N ALA A 146 11.22 9.59 3.98
CA ALA A 146 12.10 10.73 3.76
C ALA A 146 13.02 10.92 4.98
N ARG A 147 14.31 11.12 4.72
CA ARG A 147 15.34 11.34 5.73
C ARG A 147 16.22 12.52 5.32
N PRO A 148 16.59 13.43 6.24
CA PRO A 148 17.58 14.47 5.95
C PRO A 148 18.87 13.84 5.44
N LEU A 149 19.43 14.39 4.37
CA LEU A 149 20.68 13.89 3.79
C LEU A 149 21.83 13.96 4.81
N GLU A 150 21.83 14.98 5.67
CA GLU A 150 22.81 15.15 6.74
C GLU A 150 22.81 14.03 7.79
N ASP A 151 21.68 13.33 7.95
CA ASP A 151 21.56 12.15 8.82
C ASP A 151 22.02 10.86 8.14
N THR A 152 22.45 10.93 6.88
CA THR A 152 22.98 9.81 6.10
C THR A 152 24.49 9.95 5.93
N PRO A 153 25.22 8.85 5.60
CA PRO A 153 26.64 8.94 5.28
C PRO A 153 26.93 9.55 3.91
N TYR A 154 25.90 9.98 3.16
CA TYR A 154 26.02 10.41 1.77
C TYR A 154 25.97 11.93 1.63
N THR A 155 26.49 12.39 0.51
CA THR A 155 26.47 13.77 0.04
C THR A 155 25.72 13.85 -1.28
N ARG A 156 25.33 15.06 -1.70
CA ARG A 156 24.72 15.25 -3.03
C ARG A 156 25.62 14.75 -4.16
N ALA A 157 26.93 14.86 -4.00
CA ALA A 157 27.90 14.45 -5.03
C ALA A 157 27.85 12.94 -5.27
N ASP A 158 27.56 12.14 -4.24
CA ASP A 158 27.48 10.68 -4.35
C ASP A 158 26.34 10.23 -5.28
N PHE A 159 25.26 11.01 -5.34
CA PHE A 159 24.13 10.77 -6.25
C PHE A 159 24.30 11.43 -7.63
N LEU A 160 25.26 12.33 -7.78
CA LEU A 160 25.56 13.04 -9.04
C LEU A 160 26.76 12.42 -9.77
N GLY A 161 27.54 11.57 -9.10
CA GLY A 161 28.68 10.83 -9.65
C GLY A 161 28.27 9.48 -10.24
N GLY A 162 28.58 9.28 -11.52
CA GLY A 162 28.43 8.01 -12.23
C GLY A 162 28.56 8.24 -13.74
N ASP A 163 29.47 7.52 -14.39
CA ASP A 163 29.70 7.64 -15.83
C ASP A 163 28.44 7.29 -16.62
N TYR A 164 28.14 8.15 -17.59
CA TYR A 164 27.07 7.99 -18.56
C TYR A 164 27.61 7.26 -19.79
N ASP A 165 27.37 5.95 -19.88
CA ASP A 165 27.33 5.30 -21.19
C ASP A 165 25.86 5.23 -21.61
N ALA A 166 25.50 6.10 -22.56
CA ALA A 166 24.23 6.12 -23.27
C ALA A 166 24.16 5.00 -24.32
#